data_AF-A0ABC7ZE65-F1
#
_entry.id   AF-A0ABC7ZE65-F1
#
_cell.length_a   1.000
_cell.length_b   1.000
_cell.length_c   1.000
_cell.angle_alpha   90.00
_cell.angle_beta   90.00
_cell.angle_gamma   90.00
#
_symmetry.space_group_name_H-M   'P 1'
#
loop_
_entity.id
_entity.type
_entity.pdbx_description
1 polymer ?
#
loop_
_entity_poly.entity_id
_entity_poly.type
_entity_poly.pdbx_seq_one_letter_code
_entity_poly.pdbx_strand_id
1 'polypeptide(L)'
;MGNKDHSKGSSWHKWDLHVHTPYTYSNKEYQCSEEDFIQKLCDSEIDCIGLTNYFKFNEKEFELKEKIEKRGIKVFYNLEVRLDYQNKEDQCLDFHIIFSDKVTQQEIDNFLRNADANVGGTEKKLADLEKDDFDKAVVNFDQLLECLEKESLKLRGKYLLGFLSRGHGSSRSSSNYEKIVKKVHFLIHSSNKQENLKKDREFWLKYNKPLIQSSDAHEEKQIGNKYTWIKAEKTFEGLKQIIYEPETRVSIDEEKPQDPLYKIDCVGLHFNEDIKITNEKGDTPFCYAGFNETLFFSPNFTCVIGGRGSGKSTLLQLIASAIKNNSFVKVLKHETIQKYIEIQPDIDIVDSVEYLAQNEVEEFATNVSKFTEAIFNRIDSKSSGKPKELEKQITKSIEKFDEQIRYWQEKNKLEEQLKESEKIRKKYQSIINTFTCETTPC
;
A
#
# COMPACT_ATOMS: atom_id res chain seq x y z
N MET A 1 21.25 -16.23 2.76
CA MET A 1 20.93 -15.15 3.71
C MET A 1 20.15 -15.79 4.86
N GLY A 2 20.77 -15.93 6.03
CA GLY A 2 20.17 -16.63 7.16
C GLY A 2 19.02 -15.85 7.80
N ASN A 3 18.11 -16.59 8.44
CA ASN A 3 16.90 -16.30 9.24
C ASN A 3 16.70 -14.93 9.95
N LYS A 4 17.59 -13.95 9.84
CA LYS A 4 17.53 -12.65 10.53
C LYS A 4 16.48 -11.68 9.97
N ASP A 5 16.03 -11.85 8.72
CA ASP A 5 15.11 -10.91 8.05
C ASP A 5 13.62 -11.24 8.21
N HIS A 6 13.27 -12.46 8.66
CA HIS A 6 11.87 -12.91 8.68
C HIS A 6 10.99 -12.17 9.69
N SER A 7 11.56 -11.52 10.71
CA SER A 7 10.79 -10.80 11.74
C SER A 7 10.54 -9.33 11.44
N LYS A 8 11.20 -8.74 10.44
CA LYS A 8 10.99 -7.32 10.04
C LYS A 8 9.70 -7.08 9.25
N GLY A 9 9.05 -8.15 8.78
CA GLY A 9 7.86 -8.08 7.93
C GLY A 9 8.18 -7.58 6.52
N SER A 10 7.24 -6.85 5.92
CA SER A 10 7.34 -6.40 4.52
C SER A 10 8.48 -5.42 4.27
N SER A 11 9.39 -5.78 3.36
CA SER A 11 10.51 -4.96 2.91
C SER A 11 10.42 -4.73 1.39
N TRP A 12 11.11 -3.69 0.90
CA TRP A 12 11.21 -3.43 -0.54
C TRP A 12 12.17 -4.42 -1.21
N HIS A 13 11.65 -5.12 -2.21
CA HIS A 13 12.37 -6.10 -3.02
C HIS A 13 12.21 -5.76 -4.51
N LYS A 14 13.15 -6.22 -5.34
CA LYS A 14 13.11 -6.02 -6.80
C LYS A 14 12.39 -7.18 -7.49
N TRP A 15 11.24 -6.92 -8.12
CA TRP A 15 10.40 -7.93 -8.75
C TRP A 15 10.34 -7.73 -10.26
N ASP A 16 10.50 -8.82 -11.02
CA ASP A 16 10.21 -8.85 -12.45
C ASP A 16 9.25 -10.00 -12.76
N LEU A 17 7.96 -9.69 -12.79
CA LEU A 17 6.90 -10.70 -12.86
C LEU A 17 6.62 -11.25 -14.26
N HIS A 18 7.42 -10.88 -15.26
CA HIS A 18 7.26 -11.32 -16.64
C HIS A 18 8.61 -11.48 -17.32
N VAL A 19 9.23 -12.64 -17.11
CA VAL A 19 10.51 -13.05 -17.68
C VAL A 19 10.31 -14.38 -18.40
N HIS A 20 10.48 -14.42 -19.72
CA HIS A 20 10.33 -15.67 -20.45
C HIS A 20 11.46 -16.64 -20.15
N THR A 21 11.13 -17.93 -20.14
CA THR A 21 12.12 -18.97 -19.87
C THR A 21 12.98 -19.24 -21.10
N PRO A 22 14.23 -19.71 -20.96
CA PRO A 22 15.03 -20.20 -22.08
C PRO A 22 14.40 -21.39 -22.83
N TYR A 23 13.39 -22.02 -22.23
CA TYR A 23 12.67 -23.18 -22.77
C TYR A 23 11.37 -22.80 -23.48
N THR A 24 11.03 -21.51 -23.55
CA THR A 24 9.77 -21.04 -24.14
C THR A 24 9.56 -21.56 -25.56
N TYR A 25 8.33 -21.92 -25.91
CA TYR A 25 8.05 -22.54 -27.21
C TYR A 25 8.04 -21.55 -28.38
N SER A 26 7.74 -20.28 -28.09
CA SER A 26 7.69 -19.16 -29.05
C SER A 26 8.79 -18.15 -28.68
N ASN A 27 9.34 -17.44 -29.67
CA ASN A 27 10.38 -16.41 -29.45
C ASN A 27 11.62 -16.91 -28.66
N LYS A 28 12.18 -18.07 -29.04
CA LYS A 28 13.43 -18.62 -28.46
C LYS A 28 14.66 -17.76 -28.83
N GLU A 29 14.81 -16.63 -28.16
CA GLU A 29 15.93 -15.71 -28.38
C GLU A 29 17.09 -15.91 -27.39
N TYR A 30 16.86 -16.63 -26.28
CA TYR A 30 17.94 -17.04 -25.39
C TYR A 30 18.93 -17.98 -26.09
N GLN A 31 20.16 -17.51 -26.25
CA GLN A 31 21.30 -18.28 -26.77
C GLN A 31 22.30 -18.67 -25.67
N CYS A 32 21.99 -18.34 -24.42
CA CYS A 32 22.83 -18.60 -23.25
C CYS A 32 22.51 -19.95 -22.62
N SER A 33 23.40 -20.43 -21.75
CA SER A 33 23.11 -21.63 -20.95
C SER A 33 22.10 -21.32 -19.85
N GLU A 34 21.50 -22.37 -19.28
CA GLU A 34 20.63 -22.23 -18.11
C GLU A 34 21.35 -21.56 -16.92
N GLU A 35 22.63 -21.88 -16.71
CA GLU A 35 23.42 -21.27 -15.63
C GLU A 35 23.69 -19.79 -15.90
N ASP A 36 23.96 -19.40 -17.14
CA ASP A 36 24.15 -17.99 -17.50
C ASP A 36 22.86 -17.18 -17.28
N PHE A 37 21.70 -17.76 -17.64
CA PHE A 37 20.39 -17.16 -17.35
C PHE A 37 20.19 -16.94 -15.84
N ILE A 38 20.48 -17.96 -15.02
CA ILE A 38 20.35 -17.88 -13.56
C ILE A 38 21.35 -16.86 -12.98
N GLN A 39 22.58 -16.86 -13.48
CA GLN A 39 23.62 -15.94 -13.04
C GLN A 39 23.23 -14.50 -13.39
N LYS A 40 22.67 -14.26 -14.58
CA LYS A 40 22.19 -12.96 -15.00
C LYS A 40 21.09 -12.43 -14.07
N LEU A 41 20.14 -13.27 -13.66
CA LEU A 41 19.12 -12.89 -12.66
C LEU A 41 19.75 -12.46 -11.33
N CYS A 42 20.79 -13.18 -10.88
CA CYS A 42 21.53 -12.85 -9.66
C CYS A 42 22.28 -11.53 -9.78
N ASP A 43 22.98 -11.33 -10.91
CA ASP A 43 23.77 -10.13 -11.20
C ASP A 43 22.89 -8.88 -11.35
N SER A 44 21.64 -9.06 -11.77
CA SER A 44 20.62 -8.00 -11.81
C SER A 44 19.99 -7.68 -10.45
N GLU A 45 20.39 -8.40 -9.39
CA GLU A 45 19.87 -8.27 -8.02
C GLU A 45 18.34 -8.41 -7.96
N ILE A 46 17.79 -9.33 -8.75
CA ILE A 46 16.35 -9.60 -8.75
C ILE A 46 16.02 -10.51 -7.56
N ASP A 47 15.02 -10.12 -6.79
CA ASP A 47 14.56 -10.86 -5.61
C ASP A 47 13.47 -11.88 -5.94
N CYS A 48 12.60 -11.52 -6.90
CA CYS A 48 11.43 -12.28 -7.29
C CYS A 48 11.21 -12.23 -8.80
N ILE A 49 10.89 -13.36 -9.41
CA ILE A 49 10.45 -13.42 -10.81
C ILE A 49 9.12 -14.12 -11.02
N GLY A 50 8.43 -13.69 -12.07
CA GLY A 50 7.43 -14.50 -12.74
C GLY A 50 8.11 -15.24 -13.88
N LEU A 51 8.30 -16.55 -13.71
CA LEU A 51 8.87 -17.42 -14.73
C LEU A 51 7.78 -17.69 -15.78
N THR A 52 7.86 -16.96 -16.89
CA THR A 52 6.78 -16.86 -17.88
C THR A 52 6.94 -17.85 -19.02
N ASN A 53 5.84 -18.51 -19.39
CA ASN A 53 5.77 -19.24 -20.65
C ASN A 53 4.42 -19.04 -21.34
N TYR A 54 4.42 -19.22 -22.66
CA TYR A 54 3.25 -19.10 -23.52
C TYR A 54 2.38 -20.35 -23.43
N PHE A 55 1.14 -20.17 -23.00
CA PHE A 55 0.02 -21.13 -22.94
C PHE A 55 0.22 -22.45 -22.17
N LYS A 56 1.44 -22.94 -21.95
CA LYS A 56 1.73 -24.15 -21.15
C LYS A 56 3.14 -24.15 -20.57
N PHE A 57 3.37 -25.03 -19.60
CA PHE A 57 4.69 -25.32 -19.04
C PHE A 57 5.16 -26.73 -19.42
N ASN A 58 6.45 -26.98 -19.32
CA ASN A 58 7.13 -28.27 -19.50
C ASN A 58 7.99 -28.62 -18.30
N GLU A 59 8.42 -29.89 -18.23
CA GLU A 59 9.21 -30.43 -17.11
C GLU A 59 10.47 -29.62 -16.78
N LYS A 60 11.15 -29.08 -17.80
CA LYS A 60 12.38 -28.29 -17.61
C LYS A 60 12.13 -26.97 -16.88
N GLU A 61 10.96 -26.37 -17.05
CA GLU A 61 10.59 -25.16 -16.31
C GLU A 61 10.37 -25.43 -14.82
N PHE A 62 9.84 -26.61 -14.49
CA PHE A 62 9.69 -27.01 -13.10
C PHE A 62 11.04 -27.23 -12.41
N GLU A 63 11.99 -27.86 -13.11
CA GLU A 63 13.37 -28.00 -12.62
C GLU A 63 14.10 -26.64 -12.53
N LEU A 64 13.93 -25.77 -13.52
CA LEU A 64 14.55 -24.44 -13.56
C LEU A 64 14.13 -23.59 -12.36
N LYS A 65 12.84 -23.63 -12.00
CA LYS A 65 12.34 -22.96 -10.80
C LYS A 65 13.14 -23.34 -9.55
N GLU A 66 13.37 -24.63 -9.33
CA GLU A 66 14.11 -25.10 -8.16
C GLU A 66 15.56 -24.62 -8.16
N LYS A 67 16.20 -24.59 -9.33
CA LYS A 67 17.58 -24.10 -9.49
C LYS A 67 17.68 -22.61 -9.19
N ILE A 68 16.75 -21.79 -9.67
CA ILE A 68 16.68 -20.35 -9.39
C ILE A 68 16.44 -20.11 -7.89
N GLU A 69 15.51 -20.84 -7.26
CA GLU A 69 15.21 -20.66 -5.83
C GLU A 69 16.37 -21.06 -4.91
N LYS A 70 17.18 -22.05 -5.30
CA LYS A 70 18.42 -22.40 -4.60
C LYS A 70 19.43 -21.24 -4.58
N ARG A 71 19.32 -20.28 -5.50
CA ARG A 71 20.13 -19.05 -5.54
C ARG A 71 19.55 -17.91 -4.71
N GLY A 72 18.38 -18.10 -4.10
CA GLY A 72 17.74 -17.12 -3.21
C GLY A 72 16.73 -16.19 -3.88
N ILE A 73 16.42 -16.43 -5.17
CA ILE A 73 15.41 -15.67 -5.93
C ILE A 73 14.09 -16.42 -5.86
N LYS A 74 13.02 -15.75 -5.41
CA LYS A 74 11.68 -16.36 -5.37
C LYS A 74 11.09 -16.46 -6.78
N VAL A 75 10.45 -17.57 -7.09
CA VAL A 75 9.85 -17.79 -8.41
C VAL A 75 8.36 -18.10 -8.31
N PHE A 76 7.57 -17.43 -9.14
CA PHE A 76 6.16 -17.74 -9.39
C PHE A 76 6.00 -18.18 -10.85
N TYR A 77 5.19 -19.21 -11.11
CA TYR A 77 4.83 -19.54 -12.50
C TYR A 77 3.88 -18.47 -13.03
N ASN A 78 4.22 -17.91 -14.19
CA ASN A 78 3.37 -16.96 -14.90
C ASN A 78 2.96 -17.55 -16.26
N LEU A 79 1.69 -17.88 -16.43
CA LEU A 79 1.18 -18.34 -17.71
C LEU A 79 0.70 -17.15 -18.53
N GLU A 80 1.31 -16.94 -19.69
CA GLU A 80 0.88 -15.92 -20.63
C GLU A 80 0.03 -16.54 -21.74
N VAL A 81 -1.16 -15.99 -21.94
CA VAL A 81 -2.08 -16.39 -23.01
C VAL A 81 -2.52 -15.17 -23.79
N ARG A 82 -2.79 -15.36 -25.08
CA ARG A 82 -3.43 -14.34 -25.92
C ARG A 82 -4.92 -14.50 -25.84
N LEU A 83 -5.65 -13.44 -25.52
CA LEU A 83 -7.10 -13.47 -25.50
C LEU A 83 -7.67 -13.35 -26.92
N ASP A 84 -8.88 -13.87 -27.11
CA ASP A 84 -9.70 -13.69 -28.32
C ASP A 84 -10.19 -12.25 -28.53
N TYR A 85 -9.93 -11.36 -27.56
CA TYR A 85 -10.10 -9.93 -27.71
C TYR A 85 -8.91 -9.29 -28.43
N GLN A 86 -9.24 -8.41 -29.37
CA GLN A 86 -8.26 -7.65 -30.13
C GLN A 86 -8.25 -6.16 -29.76
N ASN A 87 -7.11 -5.52 -29.96
CA ASN A 87 -6.97 -4.06 -29.91
C ASN A 87 -7.48 -3.41 -31.21
N LYS A 88 -7.27 -2.09 -31.39
CA LYS A 88 -7.70 -1.36 -32.60
C LYS A 88 -6.86 -1.67 -33.85
N GLU A 89 -5.75 -2.36 -33.69
CA GLU A 89 -4.80 -2.78 -34.73
C GLU A 89 -4.92 -4.30 -34.98
N ASP A 90 -6.02 -4.92 -34.57
CA ASP A 90 -6.32 -6.36 -34.69
C ASP A 90 -5.30 -7.29 -34.00
N GLN A 91 -4.48 -6.76 -33.08
CA GLN A 91 -3.55 -7.56 -32.26
C GLN A 91 -4.28 -8.13 -31.05
N CYS A 92 -3.98 -9.39 -30.73
CA CYS A 92 -4.51 -10.04 -29.54
C CYS A 92 -3.96 -9.39 -28.26
N LEU A 93 -4.69 -9.54 -27.17
CA LEU A 93 -4.35 -8.97 -25.88
C LEU A 93 -3.70 -10.02 -24.97
N ASP A 94 -2.49 -9.74 -24.48
CA ASP A 94 -1.76 -10.68 -23.60
C ASP A 94 -2.26 -10.61 -22.16
N PHE A 95 -2.50 -11.79 -21.60
CA PHE A 95 -3.11 -11.98 -20.31
C PHE A 95 -2.29 -12.96 -19.49
N HIS A 96 -2.09 -12.63 -18.22
CA HIS A 96 -1.17 -13.33 -17.33
C HIS A 96 -1.90 -13.98 -16.18
N ILE A 97 -1.54 -15.22 -15.88
CA ILE A 97 -2.01 -15.96 -14.72
C ILE A 97 -0.78 -16.31 -13.87
N ILE A 98 -0.61 -15.62 -12.76
CA ILE A 98 0.47 -15.90 -11.80
C ILE A 98 -0.05 -16.87 -10.75
N PHE A 99 0.50 -18.08 -10.71
CA PHE A 99 0.12 -19.10 -9.74
C PHE A 99 0.79 -18.88 -8.38
N SER A 100 0.07 -19.22 -7.31
CA SER A 100 0.62 -19.27 -5.97
C SER A 100 1.76 -20.28 -5.88
N ASP A 101 2.73 -19.97 -5.03
CA ASP A 101 3.80 -20.87 -4.65
C ASP A 101 3.34 -22.13 -3.89
N LYS A 102 2.03 -22.25 -3.61
CA LYS A 102 1.37 -23.44 -3.07
C LYS A 102 0.68 -24.30 -4.14
N VAL A 103 0.63 -23.85 -5.39
CA VAL A 103 0.07 -24.64 -6.51
C VAL A 103 1.12 -25.64 -6.96
N THR A 104 0.74 -26.91 -7.02
CA THR A 104 1.60 -27.99 -7.46
C THR A 104 1.64 -28.09 -8.99
N GLN A 105 2.69 -28.71 -9.54
CA GLN A 105 2.76 -29.05 -10.97
C GLN A 105 1.51 -29.80 -11.44
N GLN A 106 1.04 -30.78 -10.67
CA GLN A 106 -0.16 -31.56 -11.02
C GLN A 106 -1.43 -30.69 -11.10
N GLU A 107 -1.59 -29.70 -10.20
CA GLU A 107 -2.72 -28.76 -10.26
C GLU A 107 -2.66 -27.88 -11.52
N ILE A 108 -1.45 -27.41 -11.90
CA ILE A 108 -1.24 -26.66 -13.16
C ILE A 108 -1.55 -27.54 -14.37
N ASP A 109 -1.02 -28.77 -14.43
CA ASP A 109 -1.26 -29.70 -15.53
C ASP A 109 -2.75 -30.02 -15.69
N ASN A 110 -3.46 -30.21 -14.57
CA ASN A 110 -4.90 -30.43 -14.58
C ASN A 110 -5.65 -29.20 -15.13
N PHE A 111 -5.22 -27.99 -14.79
CA PHE A 111 -5.79 -26.78 -15.37
C PHE A 111 -5.55 -26.72 -16.88
N LEU A 112 -4.32 -26.97 -17.35
CA LEU A 112 -3.97 -26.94 -18.77
C LEU A 112 -4.75 -27.98 -19.60
N ARG A 113 -5.09 -29.14 -19.03
CA ARG A 113 -5.95 -30.16 -19.65
C ARG A 113 -7.43 -29.77 -19.72
N ASN A 114 -7.85 -28.75 -18.97
CA ASN A 114 -9.24 -28.32 -18.90
C ASN A 114 -9.48 -26.98 -19.60
N ALA A 115 -8.49 -26.11 -19.66
CA ALA A 115 -8.56 -24.81 -20.33
C ALA A 115 -8.50 -24.98 -21.85
N ASP A 116 -9.38 -24.25 -22.55
CA ASP A 116 -9.53 -24.30 -24.00
C ASP A 116 -8.77 -23.15 -24.69
N ALA A 117 -8.28 -23.43 -25.89
CA ALA A 117 -7.78 -22.46 -26.84
C ALA A 117 -8.37 -22.73 -28.23
N ASN A 118 -8.62 -21.67 -28.97
CA ASN A 118 -8.95 -21.74 -30.39
C ASN A 118 -7.68 -21.52 -31.21
N VAL A 119 -7.38 -22.45 -32.11
CA VAL A 119 -6.26 -22.37 -33.04
C VAL A 119 -6.80 -22.32 -34.46
N GLY A 120 -6.94 -21.11 -35.01
CA GLY A 120 -7.41 -20.91 -36.38
C GLY A 120 -8.76 -21.55 -36.69
N GLY A 121 -9.69 -21.56 -35.72
CA GLY A 121 -11.03 -22.15 -35.84
C GLY A 121 -11.17 -23.54 -35.21
N THR A 122 -10.09 -24.18 -34.77
CA THR A 122 -10.14 -25.50 -34.11
C THR A 122 -9.98 -25.34 -32.60
N GLU A 123 -10.90 -25.90 -31.81
CA GLU A 123 -10.79 -25.92 -30.34
C GLU A 123 -9.82 -27.02 -29.90
N LYS A 124 -8.88 -26.67 -29.03
CA LYS A 124 -7.86 -27.55 -28.42
C LYS A 124 -7.73 -27.24 -26.93
N LYS A 125 -7.24 -28.19 -26.14
CA LYS A 125 -6.81 -27.89 -24.75
C LYS A 125 -5.44 -27.24 -24.75
N LEU A 126 -5.15 -26.39 -23.76
CA LEU A 126 -3.83 -25.76 -23.61
C LEU A 126 -2.70 -26.79 -23.51
N ALA A 127 -2.95 -27.90 -22.82
CA ALA A 127 -1.99 -29.01 -22.71
C ALA A 127 -1.61 -29.62 -24.07
N ASP A 128 -2.55 -29.62 -25.02
CA ASP A 128 -2.44 -30.28 -26.34
C ASP A 128 -1.89 -29.35 -27.44
N LEU A 129 -1.59 -28.10 -27.11
CA LEU A 129 -1.02 -27.14 -28.08
C LEU A 129 0.39 -27.58 -28.53
N GLU A 130 0.63 -27.59 -29.82
CA GLU A 130 1.94 -27.87 -30.41
C GLU A 130 2.67 -26.58 -30.81
N LYS A 131 3.94 -26.70 -31.22
CA LYS A 131 4.78 -25.54 -31.54
C LYS A 131 4.15 -24.61 -32.58
N ASP A 132 3.53 -25.18 -33.61
CA ASP A 132 2.94 -24.42 -34.72
C ASP A 132 1.56 -23.81 -34.35
N ASP A 133 0.98 -24.22 -33.22
CA ASP A 133 -0.29 -23.69 -32.74
C ASP A 133 -0.11 -22.33 -32.04
N PHE A 134 1.03 -22.11 -31.36
CA PHE A 134 1.24 -20.96 -30.49
C PHE A 134 1.04 -19.61 -31.19
N ASP A 135 1.38 -19.49 -32.47
CA ASP A 135 1.25 -18.23 -33.22
C ASP A 135 -0.21 -17.88 -33.54
N LYS A 136 -1.11 -18.87 -33.53
CA LYS A 136 -2.53 -18.73 -33.89
C LYS A 136 -3.48 -18.94 -32.70
N ALA A 137 -2.97 -19.46 -31.59
CA ALA A 137 -3.76 -19.77 -30.42
C ALA A 137 -4.30 -18.50 -29.77
N VAL A 138 -5.61 -18.50 -29.50
CA VAL A 138 -6.28 -17.49 -28.68
C VAL A 138 -7.18 -18.19 -27.65
N VAL A 139 -7.34 -17.57 -26.49
CA VAL A 139 -8.13 -18.10 -25.38
C VAL A 139 -9.34 -17.20 -25.16
N ASN A 140 -10.53 -17.80 -25.06
CA ASN A 140 -11.73 -17.04 -24.72
C ASN A 140 -11.66 -16.58 -23.26
N PHE A 141 -11.82 -15.26 -23.06
CA PHE A 141 -11.64 -14.65 -21.75
C PHE A 141 -12.63 -15.18 -20.69
N ASP A 142 -13.92 -15.30 -21.03
CA ASP A 142 -14.95 -15.70 -20.07
C ASP A 142 -14.81 -17.19 -19.72
N GLN A 143 -14.57 -18.06 -20.71
CA GLN A 143 -14.31 -19.49 -20.49
C GLN A 143 -13.05 -19.74 -19.65
N LEU A 144 -12.01 -18.93 -19.83
CA LEU A 144 -10.78 -19.02 -19.02
C LEU A 144 -11.07 -18.73 -17.55
N LEU A 145 -11.82 -17.67 -17.26
CA LEU A 145 -12.21 -17.32 -15.89
C LEU A 145 -13.10 -18.41 -15.27
N GLU A 146 -14.08 -18.92 -16.03
CA GLU A 146 -14.90 -20.05 -15.58
C GLU A 146 -14.07 -21.30 -15.28
N CYS A 147 -13.06 -21.59 -16.10
CA CYS A 147 -12.16 -22.71 -15.88
C CYS A 147 -11.35 -22.56 -14.60
N LEU A 148 -10.74 -21.39 -14.37
CA LEU A 148 -9.96 -21.09 -13.15
C LEU A 148 -10.81 -21.22 -11.86
N GLU A 149 -12.11 -20.96 -11.97
CA GLU A 149 -13.06 -21.07 -10.85
C GLU A 149 -13.67 -22.47 -10.67
N LYS A 150 -13.27 -23.48 -11.45
CA LYS A 150 -13.73 -24.87 -11.23
C LYS A 150 -13.17 -25.43 -9.92
N GLU A 151 -14.06 -25.86 -9.03
CA GLU A 151 -13.68 -26.41 -7.73
C GLU A 151 -12.79 -27.66 -7.84
N SER A 152 -13.02 -28.49 -8.88
CA SER A 152 -12.22 -29.68 -9.18
C SER A 152 -10.74 -29.39 -9.43
N LEU A 153 -10.38 -28.17 -9.84
CA LEU A 153 -9.01 -27.76 -10.10
C LEU A 153 -8.29 -27.23 -8.85
N LYS A 154 -9.02 -26.93 -7.76
CA LYS A 154 -8.46 -26.42 -6.49
C LYS A 154 -7.59 -25.16 -6.63
N LEU A 155 -7.87 -24.33 -7.64
CA LEU A 155 -7.12 -23.10 -7.93
C LEU A 155 -7.71 -21.83 -7.31
N ARG A 156 -8.97 -21.85 -6.82
CA ARG A 156 -9.62 -20.68 -6.24
C ARG A 156 -8.76 -20.03 -5.15
N GLY A 157 -8.49 -18.73 -5.30
CA GLY A 157 -7.64 -17.95 -4.38
C GLY A 157 -6.14 -18.26 -4.43
N LYS A 158 -5.69 -19.14 -5.34
CA LYS A 158 -4.29 -19.54 -5.55
C LYS A 158 -3.70 -19.02 -6.87
N TYR A 159 -4.30 -18.01 -7.48
CA TYR A 159 -3.75 -17.34 -8.66
C TYR A 159 -4.04 -15.84 -8.61
N LEU A 160 -3.24 -15.05 -9.33
CA LEU A 160 -3.50 -13.65 -9.63
C LEU A 160 -3.56 -13.45 -11.14
N LEU A 161 -4.30 -12.44 -11.54
CA LEU A 161 -4.60 -12.14 -12.94
C LEU A 161 -3.96 -10.80 -13.30
N GLY A 162 -3.07 -10.82 -14.28
CA GLY A 162 -2.42 -9.65 -14.85
C GLY A 162 -2.89 -9.40 -16.27
N PHE A 163 -2.87 -8.15 -16.70
CA PHE A 163 -3.14 -7.79 -18.08
C PHE A 163 -2.06 -6.86 -18.60
N LEU A 164 -1.48 -7.19 -19.76
CA LEU A 164 -0.46 -6.38 -20.41
C LEU A 164 -1.11 -5.15 -21.06
N SER A 165 -1.24 -4.10 -20.25
CA SER A 165 -1.95 -2.87 -20.62
C SER A 165 -1.27 -2.06 -21.73
N ARG A 166 0.05 -2.27 -21.90
CA ARG A 166 0.88 -1.68 -22.95
C ARG A 166 2.05 -2.62 -23.26
N GLY A 167 1.88 -3.38 -24.36
CA GLY A 167 2.88 -4.23 -25.02
C GLY A 167 2.61 -4.28 -26.54
N HIS A 168 1.33 -4.40 -26.91
CA HIS A 168 0.82 -4.34 -28.28
C HIS A 168 -0.25 -3.23 -28.43
N GLY A 169 0.16 -1.96 -28.44
CA GLY A 169 -0.74 -0.81 -28.62
C GLY A 169 -1.34 -0.22 -27.33
N SER A 170 -1.91 0.99 -27.44
CA SER A 170 -2.43 1.77 -26.31
C SER A 170 -3.88 2.21 -26.56
N SER A 171 -4.87 1.41 -26.17
CA SER A 171 -6.26 1.88 -26.26
C SER A 171 -7.06 1.51 -25.01
N ARG A 172 -7.06 2.43 -24.05
CA ARG A 172 -7.85 2.40 -22.80
C ARG A 172 -9.36 2.49 -23.01
N SER A 173 -9.83 2.63 -24.24
CA SER A 173 -11.18 3.06 -24.58
C SER A 173 -12.00 2.03 -25.37
N SER A 174 -11.57 0.77 -25.44
CA SER A 174 -12.41 -0.30 -26.01
C SER A 174 -13.22 -0.98 -24.91
N SER A 175 -14.44 -1.42 -25.24
CA SER A 175 -15.31 -2.17 -24.33
C SER A 175 -14.64 -3.45 -23.83
N ASN A 176 -13.81 -4.09 -24.66
CA ASN A 176 -13.03 -5.28 -24.29
C ASN A 176 -11.99 -4.95 -23.20
N TYR A 177 -11.27 -3.83 -23.34
CA TYR A 177 -10.30 -3.38 -22.34
C TYR A 177 -10.97 -3.16 -20.98
N GLU A 178 -12.14 -2.50 -20.97
CA GLU A 178 -12.89 -2.27 -19.74
C GLU A 178 -13.37 -3.58 -19.07
N LYS A 179 -13.81 -4.56 -19.87
CA LYS A 179 -14.19 -5.90 -19.36
C LYS A 179 -13.01 -6.60 -18.67
N ILE A 180 -11.84 -6.62 -19.32
CA ILE A 180 -10.64 -7.27 -18.76
C ILE A 180 -10.21 -6.57 -17.48
N VAL A 181 -10.06 -5.24 -17.51
CA VAL A 181 -9.54 -4.47 -16.36
C VAL A 181 -10.40 -4.61 -15.10
N LYS A 182 -11.72 -4.78 -15.26
CA LYS A 182 -12.63 -5.05 -14.14
C LYS A 182 -12.35 -6.38 -13.43
N LYS A 183 -11.76 -7.35 -14.11
CA LYS A 183 -11.53 -8.72 -13.62
C LYS A 183 -10.09 -8.99 -13.20
N VAL A 184 -9.11 -8.23 -13.70
CA VAL A 184 -7.70 -8.41 -13.32
C VAL A 184 -7.35 -7.82 -11.97
N HIS A 185 -6.29 -8.35 -11.37
CA HIS A 185 -5.76 -7.94 -10.08
C HIS A 185 -4.73 -6.82 -10.24
N PHE A 186 -3.93 -6.84 -11.30
CA PHE A 186 -2.91 -5.83 -11.59
C PHE A 186 -2.73 -5.65 -13.10
N LEU A 187 -2.05 -4.57 -13.47
CA LEU A 187 -1.68 -4.27 -14.85
C LEU A 187 -0.18 -4.38 -15.02
N ILE A 188 0.23 -4.92 -16.17
CA ILE A 188 1.64 -5.02 -16.57
C ILE A 188 1.92 -3.97 -17.64
N HIS A 189 3.13 -3.42 -17.59
CA HIS A 189 3.61 -2.43 -18.53
C HIS A 189 5.06 -2.71 -18.92
N SER A 190 5.34 -2.82 -20.23
CA SER A 190 6.71 -3.06 -20.75
C SER A 190 7.34 -1.84 -21.44
N SER A 191 6.85 -0.62 -21.22
CA SER A 191 7.38 0.60 -21.89
C SER A 191 8.76 0.99 -21.35
N ASN A 192 9.60 1.48 -22.27
CA ASN A 192 10.89 2.11 -21.95
C ASN A 192 10.73 3.59 -21.52
N LYS A 193 9.58 4.22 -21.79
CA LYS A 193 9.33 5.63 -21.44
C LYS A 193 8.77 5.75 -20.03
N GLN A 194 9.60 6.21 -19.09
CA GLN A 194 9.22 6.44 -17.69
C GLN A 194 8.02 7.40 -17.52
N GLU A 195 7.90 8.42 -18.37
CA GLU A 195 6.78 9.37 -18.29
C GLU A 195 5.41 8.69 -18.55
N ASN A 196 5.36 7.76 -19.51
CA ASN A 196 4.15 6.99 -19.75
C ASN A 196 3.81 6.11 -18.56
N LEU A 197 4.82 5.43 -18.00
CA LEU A 197 4.65 4.55 -16.85
C LEU A 197 4.07 5.31 -15.64
N LYS A 198 4.60 6.51 -15.36
CA LYS A 198 4.12 7.39 -14.27
C LYS A 198 2.69 7.87 -14.50
N LYS A 199 2.37 8.39 -15.69
CA LYS A 199 1.00 8.83 -16.04
C LYS A 199 0.00 7.68 -15.96
N ASP A 200 0.41 6.49 -16.39
CA ASP A 200 -0.42 5.30 -16.36
C ASP A 200 -0.66 4.83 -14.92
N ARG A 201 0.40 4.78 -14.10
CA ARG A 201 0.28 4.47 -12.67
C ARG A 201 -0.65 5.46 -11.95
N GLU A 202 -0.45 6.76 -12.13
CA GLU A 202 -1.31 7.79 -11.53
C GLU A 202 -2.78 7.65 -11.93
N PHE A 203 -3.04 7.26 -13.18
CA PHE A 203 -4.40 7.00 -13.64
C PHE A 203 -5.00 5.77 -12.94
N TRP A 204 -4.26 4.66 -12.87
CA TRP A 204 -4.76 3.39 -12.33
C TRP A 204 -4.90 3.38 -10.81
N LEU A 205 -4.09 4.15 -10.09
CA LEU A 205 -4.24 4.34 -8.66
C LEU A 205 -5.59 4.94 -8.27
N LYS A 206 -6.19 5.79 -9.11
CA LYS A 206 -7.55 6.34 -8.90
C LYS A 206 -8.63 5.25 -8.85
N TYR A 207 -8.34 4.07 -9.40
CA TYR A 207 -9.20 2.89 -9.40
C TYR A 207 -8.69 1.79 -8.48
N ASN A 208 -7.73 2.09 -7.60
CA ASN A 208 -7.05 1.14 -6.72
C ASN A 208 -6.47 -0.06 -7.49
N LYS A 209 -5.95 0.18 -8.70
CA LYS A 209 -5.31 -0.86 -9.53
C LYS A 209 -3.79 -0.71 -9.49
N PRO A 210 -3.05 -1.71 -9.00
CA PRO A 210 -1.59 -1.73 -9.11
C PRO A 210 -1.16 -1.83 -10.57
N LEU A 211 -0.16 -1.05 -10.93
CA LEU A 211 0.54 -1.14 -12.20
C LEU A 211 2.00 -1.51 -11.91
N ILE A 212 2.44 -2.60 -12.52
CA ILE A 212 3.82 -3.09 -12.42
C ILE A 212 4.52 -2.93 -13.76
N GLN A 213 5.81 -2.64 -13.71
CA GLN A 213 6.70 -2.71 -14.85
C GLN A 213 7.42 -4.06 -14.88
N SER A 214 7.56 -4.63 -16.07
CA SER A 214 8.30 -5.87 -16.29
C SER A 214 9.23 -5.77 -17.48
N SER A 215 10.22 -6.66 -17.55
CA SER A 215 11.16 -6.72 -18.67
C SER A 215 10.56 -7.29 -19.93
N ASP A 216 9.65 -8.27 -19.81
CA ASP A 216 9.21 -9.11 -20.93
C ASP A 216 10.41 -9.75 -21.64
N ALA A 217 11.37 -10.20 -20.84
CA ALA A 217 12.70 -10.59 -21.33
C ALA A 217 12.67 -11.92 -22.09
N HIS A 218 13.08 -11.88 -23.35
CA HIS A 218 13.23 -13.01 -24.27
C HIS A 218 14.68 -13.38 -24.55
N GLU A 219 15.63 -12.54 -24.12
CA GLU A 219 17.07 -12.73 -24.28
C GLU A 219 17.82 -12.21 -23.05
N GLU A 220 19.03 -12.73 -22.83
CA GLU A 220 19.83 -12.50 -21.62
C GLU A 220 20.03 -11.01 -21.29
N LYS A 221 20.30 -10.19 -22.31
CA LYS A 221 20.55 -8.75 -22.14
C LYS A 221 19.32 -7.95 -21.68
N GLN A 222 18.12 -8.51 -21.77
CA GLN A 222 16.88 -7.84 -21.36
C GLN A 222 16.60 -8.02 -19.85
N ILE A 223 17.15 -9.07 -19.24
CA ILE A 223 16.99 -9.36 -17.82
C ILE A 223 17.55 -8.21 -16.98
N GLY A 224 16.72 -7.72 -16.05
CA GLY A 224 17.07 -6.64 -15.12
C GLY A 224 16.96 -5.23 -15.69
N ASN A 225 16.60 -5.06 -16.97
CA ASN A 225 16.42 -3.73 -17.56
C ASN A 225 15.16 -3.01 -17.08
N LYS A 226 14.16 -3.76 -16.64
CA LYS A 226 12.90 -3.25 -16.09
C LYS A 226 12.47 -4.15 -14.95
N TYR A 227 11.90 -3.55 -13.93
CA TYR A 227 11.45 -4.22 -12.73
C TYR A 227 10.51 -3.29 -11.96
N THR A 228 9.92 -3.81 -10.91
CA THR A 228 9.09 -3.06 -9.98
C THR A 228 9.61 -3.30 -8.57
N TRP A 229 9.75 -2.24 -7.77
CA TRP A 229 9.95 -2.38 -6.35
C TRP A 229 8.62 -2.72 -5.69
N ILE A 230 8.54 -3.89 -5.04
CA ILE A 230 7.34 -4.29 -4.29
C ILE A 230 7.70 -4.47 -2.82
N LYS A 231 6.93 -3.80 -1.96
CA LYS A 231 7.05 -3.88 -0.50
C LYS A 231 6.19 -5.00 0.06
N ALA A 232 6.77 -6.19 0.14
CA ALA A 232 6.08 -7.39 0.61
C ALA A 232 7.08 -8.45 1.02
N GLU A 233 6.64 -9.46 1.76
CA GLU A 233 7.40 -10.70 1.83
C GLU A 233 7.45 -11.37 0.45
N LYS A 234 8.52 -12.11 0.17
CA LYS A 234 8.73 -12.86 -1.09
C LYS A 234 7.86 -14.13 -1.16
N THR A 235 6.56 -13.96 -0.97
CA THR A 235 5.53 -15.02 -0.96
C THR A 235 4.33 -14.57 -1.79
N PHE A 236 3.48 -15.51 -2.18
CA PHE A 236 2.27 -15.17 -2.94
C PHE A 236 1.31 -14.28 -2.13
N GLU A 237 1.14 -14.55 -0.82
CA GLU A 237 0.31 -13.72 0.06
C GLU A 237 0.89 -12.30 0.23
N GLY A 238 2.23 -12.18 0.22
CA GLY A 238 2.91 -10.90 0.16
C GLY A 238 2.60 -10.17 -1.15
N LEU A 239 2.71 -10.85 -2.30
CA LEU A 239 2.37 -10.26 -3.60
C LEU A 239 0.92 -9.79 -3.65
N LYS A 240 -0.05 -10.54 -3.10
CA LYS A 240 -1.46 -10.10 -3.03
C LYS A 240 -1.66 -8.74 -2.36
N GLN A 241 -0.75 -8.34 -1.46
CA GLN A 241 -0.88 -7.07 -0.73
C GLN A 241 -0.91 -5.85 -1.67
N ILE A 242 -0.30 -5.94 -2.86
CA ILE A 242 -0.31 -4.85 -3.84
C ILE A 242 -1.72 -4.51 -4.35
N ILE A 243 -2.67 -5.43 -4.23
CA ILE A 243 -4.06 -5.24 -4.67
C ILE A 243 -4.81 -4.37 -3.66
N TYR A 244 -4.44 -4.46 -2.38
CA TYR A 244 -5.06 -3.70 -1.30
C TYR A 244 -4.41 -2.33 -1.13
N GLU A 245 -3.08 -2.26 -1.24
CA GLU A 245 -2.30 -1.05 -0.97
C GLU A 245 -1.35 -0.72 -2.13
N PRO A 246 -1.86 -0.52 -3.37
CA PRO A 246 -1.02 -0.35 -4.56
C PRO A 246 -0.12 0.90 -4.48
N GLU A 247 -0.63 1.98 -3.89
CA GLU A 247 0.12 3.25 -3.80
C GLU A 247 1.37 3.13 -2.92
N THR A 248 1.28 2.43 -1.80
CA THR A 248 2.33 2.36 -0.77
C THR A 248 3.23 1.13 -0.90
N ARG A 249 2.80 0.11 -1.65
CA ARG A 249 3.55 -1.14 -1.84
C ARG A 249 4.16 -1.32 -3.21
N VAL A 250 3.79 -0.53 -4.21
CA VAL A 250 4.32 -0.64 -5.57
C VAL A 250 5.03 0.65 -5.95
N SER A 251 6.34 0.58 -6.15
CA SER A 251 7.11 1.67 -6.77
C SER A 251 7.68 1.24 -8.12
N ILE A 252 7.55 2.15 -9.07
CA ILE A 252 8.07 2.06 -10.44
C ILE A 252 9.32 2.93 -10.62
N ASP A 253 9.87 3.44 -9.52
CA ASP A 253 11.09 4.23 -9.55
C ASP A 253 12.30 3.33 -9.84
N GLU A 254 13.33 3.90 -10.44
CA GLU A 254 14.57 3.18 -10.73
C GLU A 254 15.28 2.80 -9.41
N GLU A 255 15.42 3.77 -8.52
CA GLU A 255 16.05 3.57 -7.22
C GLU A 255 15.10 2.93 -6.20
N LYS A 256 15.66 2.14 -5.30
CA LYS A 256 14.92 1.54 -4.18
C LYS A 256 14.28 2.64 -3.32
N PRO A 257 12.97 2.58 -3.03
CA PRO A 257 12.36 3.53 -2.12
C PRO A 257 13.04 3.50 -0.75
N GLN A 258 13.29 4.69 -0.20
CA GLN A 258 13.95 4.83 1.08
C GLN A 258 13.01 4.47 2.23
N ASP A 259 13.58 3.83 3.25
CA ASP A 259 12.90 3.67 4.53
C ASP A 259 12.74 5.03 5.23
N PRO A 260 11.75 5.17 6.15
CA PRO A 260 11.68 6.30 7.07
C PRO A 260 13.02 6.54 7.78
N LEU A 261 13.43 7.81 7.84
CA LEU A 261 14.67 8.24 8.51
C LEU A 261 14.67 7.89 10.00
N TYR A 262 13.55 8.14 10.67
CA TYR A 262 13.39 7.85 12.09
C TYR A 262 12.68 6.51 12.26
N LYS A 263 13.43 5.51 12.72
CA LYS A 263 12.91 4.17 12.98
C LYS A 263 13.70 3.51 14.10
N ILE A 264 13.06 2.56 14.77
CA ILE A 264 13.72 1.61 15.66
C ILE A 264 13.82 0.32 14.88
N ASP A 265 15.01 -0.06 14.41
CA ASP A 265 15.17 -1.29 13.62
C ASP A 265 15.09 -2.55 14.48
N CYS A 266 15.64 -2.50 15.69
CA CYS A 266 15.63 -3.62 16.62
C CYS A 266 15.79 -3.16 18.08
N VAL A 267 15.41 -4.05 19.01
CA VAL A 267 15.55 -3.90 20.46
C VAL A 267 16.05 -5.22 21.02
N GLY A 268 17.23 -5.20 21.64
CA GLY A 268 17.73 -6.34 22.43
C GLY A 268 17.06 -6.38 23.79
N LEU A 269 16.51 -7.52 24.18
CA LEU A 269 15.97 -7.77 25.52
C LEU A 269 16.75 -8.94 26.13
N HIS A 270 17.47 -8.67 27.21
CA HIS A 270 18.46 -9.58 27.82
C HIS A 270 18.17 -9.83 29.30
N PHE A 271 16.94 -10.20 29.64
CA PHE A 271 16.50 -10.41 31.02
C PHE A 271 16.90 -11.79 31.56
N ASN A 272 17.55 -11.80 32.72
CA ASN A 272 17.86 -13.04 33.43
C ASN A 272 16.59 -13.74 33.98
N GLU A 273 16.69 -15.04 34.25
CA GLU A 273 15.58 -15.85 34.79
C GLU A 273 15.16 -15.46 36.22
N ASP A 274 16.08 -14.88 37.00
CA ASP A 274 15.90 -14.56 38.41
C ASP A 274 15.23 -13.20 38.65
N ILE A 275 14.91 -12.45 37.60
CA ILE A 275 14.27 -11.14 37.71
C ILE A 275 12.84 -11.29 38.23
N LYS A 276 12.61 -10.70 39.40
CA LYS A 276 11.31 -10.68 40.08
C LYS A 276 10.80 -9.27 40.30
N ILE A 277 9.49 -9.17 40.31
CA ILE A 277 8.70 -8.03 40.74
C ILE A 277 8.22 -8.30 42.17
N THR A 278 8.43 -7.36 43.08
CA THR A 278 7.83 -7.40 44.42
C THR A 278 6.53 -6.60 44.42
N ASN A 279 5.42 -7.26 44.75
CA ASN A 279 4.10 -6.63 44.97
C ASN A 279 3.62 -6.90 46.41
N GLU A 280 2.47 -6.32 46.80
CA GLU A 280 1.82 -6.57 48.10
C GLU A 280 1.55 -8.05 48.40
N LYS A 281 1.51 -8.89 47.36
CA LYS A 281 1.29 -10.35 47.43
C LYS A 281 2.59 -11.18 47.43
N GLY A 282 3.76 -10.54 47.50
CA GLY A 282 5.07 -11.18 47.44
C GLY A 282 5.77 -11.04 46.08
N ASP A 283 6.88 -11.76 45.93
CA ASP A 283 7.70 -11.74 44.72
C ASP A 283 7.10 -12.62 43.62
N THR A 284 6.96 -12.06 42.43
CA THR A 284 6.49 -12.73 41.22
C THR A 284 7.50 -12.58 40.09
N PRO A 285 7.74 -13.59 39.24
CA PRO A 285 8.63 -13.45 38.09
C PRO A 285 8.20 -12.30 37.18
N PHE A 286 9.17 -11.56 36.64
CA PHE A 286 8.91 -10.54 35.63
C PHE A 286 8.41 -11.17 34.33
N CYS A 287 7.55 -10.47 33.57
CA CYS A 287 6.94 -11.01 32.36
C CYS A 287 7.94 -11.32 31.24
N TYR A 288 9.15 -10.77 31.29
CA TYR A 288 10.27 -11.09 30.41
C TYR A 288 11.40 -11.85 31.13
N ALA A 289 11.19 -12.42 32.32
CA ALA A 289 12.22 -13.20 32.99
C ALA A 289 12.72 -14.36 32.08
N GLY A 290 14.03 -14.47 31.89
CA GLY A 290 14.67 -15.44 31.00
C GLY A 290 14.61 -15.09 29.50
N PHE A 291 14.05 -13.94 29.13
CA PHE A 291 13.97 -13.51 27.74
C PHE A 291 15.32 -12.93 27.28
N ASN A 292 15.96 -13.58 26.30
CA ASN A 292 17.28 -13.22 25.79
C ASN A 292 17.30 -13.25 24.25
N GLU A 293 16.57 -12.32 23.62
CA GLU A 293 16.46 -12.24 22.16
C GLU A 293 16.46 -10.77 21.69
N THR A 294 16.87 -10.57 20.44
CA THR A 294 16.73 -9.30 19.74
C THR A 294 15.43 -9.31 18.93
N LEU A 295 14.53 -8.39 19.26
CA LEU A 295 13.31 -8.15 18.50
C LEU A 295 13.60 -7.20 17.35
N PHE A 296 13.17 -7.54 16.14
CA PHE A 296 13.26 -6.65 14.98
C PHE A 296 11.89 -6.05 14.68
N PHE A 297 11.89 -4.81 14.21
CA PHE A 297 10.66 -4.08 13.92
C PHE A 297 10.61 -3.71 12.44
N SER A 298 9.40 -3.67 11.89
CA SER A 298 9.19 -3.06 10.59
C SER A 298 9.47 -1.57 10.67
N PRO A 299 10.14 -0.97 9.66
CA PRO A 299 10.43 0.46 9.63
C PRO A 299 9.18 1.35 9.57
N ASN A 300 7.97 0.77 9.41
CA ASN A 300 6.73 1.53 9.30
C ASN A 300 5.75 1.18 10.41
N PHE A 301 5.28 -0.07 10.45
CA PHE A 301 4.27 -0.48 11.42
C PHE A 301 4.57 -1.87 11.96
N THR A 302 4.65 -1.97 13.28
CA THR A 302 4.79 -3.24 14.00
C THR A 302 3.65 -3.40 14.98
N CYS A 303 2.92 -4.50 14.88
CA CYS A 303 1.84 -4.84 15.81
C CYS A 303 2.32 -5.95 16.76
N VAL A 304 2.24 -5.69 18.07
CA VAL A 304 2.59 -6.68 19.11
C VAL A 304 1.30 -7.33 19.64
N ILE A 305 1.12 -8.62 19.36
CA ILE A 305 -0.06 -9.40 19.75
C ILE A 305 0.27 -10.44 20.84
N GLY A 306 -0.73 -10.86 21.61
CA GLY A 306 -0.53 -11.85 22.68
C GLY A 306 -1.61 -11.79 23.76
N GLY A 307 -1.66 -12.81 24.62
CA GLY A 307 -2.65 -12.94 25.70
C GLY A 307 -2.54 -11.88 26.80
N ARG A 308 -3.54 -11.79 27.68
CA ARG A 308 -3.49 -10.87 28.83
C ARG A 308 -2.30 -11.21 29.73
N GLY A 309 -1.51 -10.19 30.12
CA GLY A 309 -0.34 -10.38 30.98
C GLY A 309 0.95 -10.79 30.26
N SER A 310 0.93 -10.98 28.94
CA SER A 310 2.11 -11.41 28.15
C SER A 310 3.21 -10.34 27.96
N GLY A 311 3.17 -9.23 28.69
CA GLY A 311 4.18 -8.18 28.60
C GLY A 311 4.05 -7.16 27.45
N LYS A 312 3.00 -7.18 26.61
CA LYS A 312 2.85 -6.23 25.46
C LYS A 312 3.03 -4.75 25.82
N SER A 313 2.26 -4.25 26.80
CA SER A 313 2.36 -2.85 27.24
C SER A 313 3.70 -2.60 27.94
N THR A 314 4.23 -3.61 28.63
CA THR A 314 5.54 -3.57 29.26
C THR A 314 6.66 -3.41 28.24
N LEU A 315 6.58 -4.07 27.07
CA LEU A 315 7.54 -3.88 25.97
C LEU A 315 7.61 -2.43 25.52
N LEU A 316 6.45 -1.83 25.23
CA LEU A 316 6.38 -0.43 24.79
C LEU A 316 6.91 0.51 25.88
N GLN A 317 6.59 0.24 27.15
CA GLN A 317 7.12 1.00 28.28
C GLN A 317 8.62 0.84 28.45
N LEU A 318 9.18 -0.35 28.27
CA LEU A 318 10.61 -0.62 28.32
C LEU A 318 11.36 0.16 27.23
N ILE A 319 10.86 0.10 26.00
CA ILE A 319 11.41 0.85 24.85
C ILE A 319 11.35 2.35 25.12
N ALA A 320 10.19 2.88 25.49
CA ALA A 320 10.02 4.30 25.79
C ALA A 320 10.91 4.75 26.97
N SER A 321 11.08 3.90 27.99
CA SER A 321 11.91 4.22 29.15
C SER A 321 13.38 4.31 28.78
N ALA A 322 13.86 3.39 27.94
CA ALA A 322 15.22 3.37 27.44
C ALA A 322 15.54 4.59 26.57
N ILE A 323 14.62 5.01 25.72
CA ILE A 323 14.84 6.13 24.78
C ILE A 323 14.72 7.49 25.50
N LYS A 324 13.69 7.69 26.33
CA LYS A 324 13.43 8.99 26.98
C LYS A 324 14.16 9.19 28.30
N ASN A 325 14.97 8.23 28.71
CA ASN A 325 15.63 8.21 30.02
C ASN A 325 14.69 8.50 31.21
N ASN A 326 13.46 7.96 31.15
CA ASN A 326 12.42 8.16 32.18
C ASN A 326 11.72 6.84 32.47
N SER A 327 11.33 6.57 33.72
CA SER A 327 10.76 5.27 34.09
C SER A 327 9.25 5.22 33.86
N PHE A 328 8.83 4.62 32.74
CA PHE A 328 7.40 4.34 32.48
C PHE A 328 6.96 2.99 33.05
N VAL A 329 7.90 2.09 33.33
CA VAL A 329 7.64 0.84 34.04
C VAL A 329 7.65 1.15 35.54
N LYS A 330 6.48 1.11 36.19
CA LYS A 330 6.36 1.41 37.64
C LYS A 330 7.11 0.43 38.54
N VAL A 331 7.43 -0.74 38.00
CA VAL A 331 7.85 -1.91 38.76
C VAL A 331 9.35 -2.21 38.63
N LEU A 332 10.02 -1.59 37.65
CA LEU A 332 11.46 -1.71 37.46
C LEU A 332 12.09 -0.34 37.58
N LYS A 333 13.24 -0.27 38.27
CA LYS A 333 14.04 0.96 38.30
C LYS A 333 14.66 1.19 36.92
N HIS A 334 14.83 2.45 36.55
CA HIS A 334 15.44 2.86 35.29
C HIS A 334 16.82 2.24 35.05
N GLU A 335 17.69 2.20 36.07
CA GLU A 335 19.02 1.58 36.01
C GLU A 335 18.96 0.09 35.63
N THR A 336 17.93 -0.61 36.12
CA THR A 336 17.70 -2.03 35.80
C THR A 336 17.27 -2.18 34.34
N ILE A 337 16.43 -1.27 33.83
CA ILE A 337 15.98 -1.29 32.44
C ILE A 337 17.17 -1.08 31.51
N GLN A 338 18.00 -0.06 31.74
CA GLN A 338 19.18 0.23 30.92
C GLN A 338 20.20 -0.91 30.83
N LYS A 339 20.25 -1.79 31.85
CA LYS A 339 21.14 -2.96 31.85
C LYS A 339 20.64 -4.09 30.96
N TYR A 340 19.32 -4.24 30.83
CA TYR A 340 18.69 -5.41 30.20
C TYR A 340 18.03 -5.09 28.85
N ILE A 341 18.04 -3.83 28.43
CA ILE A 341 17.57 -3.41 27.11
C ILE A 341 18.70 -2.77 26.32
N GLU A 342 18.89 -3.25 25.09
CA GLU A 342 19.82 -2.66 24.14
C GLU A 342 19.03 -1.97 23.03
N ILE A 343 19.05 -0.65 23.07
CA ILE A 343 18.62 0.22 21.99
C ILE A 343 19.78 1.20 21.80
N GLN A 344 20.28 1.34 20.59
CA GLN A 344 21.21 2.41 20.24
C GLN A 344 20.37 3.55 19.62
N PRO A 345 19.80 4.47 20.42
CA PRO A 345 19.14 5.63 19.85
C PRO A 345 20.21 6.57 19.28
N ASP A 346 20.04 6.95 18.02
CA ASP A 346 20.67 8.17 17.54
C ASP A 346 20.03 9.37 18.28
N ILE A 347 20.81 10.43 18.53
CA ILE A 347 20.33 11.63 19.25
C ILE A 347 19.10 12.22 18.55
N ASP A 348 19.07 12.15 17.22
CA ASP A 348 17.95 12.63 16.40
C ASP A 348 16.65 11.80 16.57
N ILE A 349 16.76 10.55 17.03
CA ILE A 349 15.60 9.66 17.26
C ILE A 349 14.93 9.97 18.60
N VAL A 350 15.69 10.39 19.63
CA VAL A 350 15.15 10.60 20.98
C VAL A 350 14.01 11.61 21.00
N ASP A 351 14.20 12.75 20.33
CA ASP A 351 13.19 13.81 20.23
C ASP A 351 12.06 13.48 19.25
N SER A 352 12.27 12.49 18.39
CA SER A 352 11.32 12.06 17.36
C SER A 352 10.38 10.94 17.83
N VAL A 353 10.68 10.27 18.95
CA VAL A 353 9.88 9.15 19.47
C VAL A 353 8.77 9.63 20.39
N GLU A 354 7.53 9.38 19.97
CA GLU A 354 6.34 9.58 20.79
C GLU A 354 5.89 8.26 21.43
N TYR A 355 5.59 8.31 22.73
CA TYR A 355 4.98 7.20 23.46
C TYR A 355 3.59 7.65 23.89
N LEU A 356 2.58 6.87 23.51
CA LEU A 356 1.20 7.06 23.91
C LEU A 356 0.79 5.90 24.81
N ALA A 357 0.45 6.20 26.05
CA ALA A 357 -0.03 5.18 26.97
C ALA A 357 -1.45 4.73 26.59
N GLN A 358 -1.81 3.50 26.97
CA GLN A 358 -3.14 2.95 26.65
C GLN A 358 -4.28 3.85 27.14
N ASN A 359 -4.19 4.36 28.36
CA ASN A 359 -5.21 5.24 28.93
C ASN A 359 -5.33 6.57 28.16
N GLU A 360 -4.23 7.08 27.61
CA GLU A 360 -4.25 8.30 26.79
C GLU A 360 -4.94 8.04 25.46
N VAL A 361 -4.69 6.89 24.83
CA VAL A 361 -5.39 6.49 23.60
C VAL A 361 -6.89 6.34 23.83
N GLU A 362 -7.30 5.71 24.94
CA GLU A 362 -8.71 5.59 25.34
C GLU A 362 -9.34 6.96 25.60
N GLU A 363 -8.61 7.87 26.24
CA GLU A 363 -9.06 9.24 26.48
C GLU A 363 -9.22 10.03 25.18
N PHE A 364 -8.27 9.93 24.25
CA PHE A 364 -8.37 10.58 22.94
C PHE A 364 -9.55 10.03 22.12
N ALA A 365 -9.82 8.72 22.21
CA ALA A 365 -10.95 8.12 21.53
C ALA A 365 -12.31 8.55 22.11
N THR A 366 -12.37 8.90 23.40
CA THR A 366 -13.62 9.25 24.10
C THR A 366 -13.82 10.76 24.31
N ASN A 367 -12.77 11.57 24.15
CA ASN A 367 -12.82 13.02 24.36
C ASN A 367 -12.18 13.79 23.20
N VAL A 368 -13.03 14.25 22.28
CA VAL A 368 -12.62 15.01 21.08
C VAL A 368 -11.86 16.29 21.42
N SER A 369 -12.24 16.99 22.51
CA SER A 369 -11.56 18.22 22.94
C SER A 369 -10.12 17.94 23.34
N LYS A 370 -9.90 16.89 24.15
CA LYS A 370 -8.55 16.49 24.56
C LYS A 370 -7.70 15.98 23.41
N PHE A 371 -8.29 15.22 22.49
CA PHE A 371 -7.59 14.80 21.27
C PHE A 371 -7.17 16.01 20.42
N THR A 372 -8.07 16.96 20.23
CA THR A 372 -7.82 18.21 19.48
C THR A 372 -6.71 19.03 20.13
N GLU A 373 -6.80 19.25 21.45
CA GLU A 373 -5.76 19.97 22.22
C GLU A 373 -4.40 19.28 22.10
N ALA A 374 -4.37 17.94 22.18
CA ALA A 374 -3.14 17.17 22.02
C ALA A 374 -2.56 17.30 20.60
N ILE A 375 -3.39 17.35 19.55
CA ILE A 375 -2.93 17.64 18.18
C ILE A 375 -2.30 19.03 18.11
N PHE A 376 -2.99 20.07 18.60
CA PHE A 376 -2.48 21.43 18.56
C PHE A 376 -1.17 21.59 19.31
N ASN A 377 -1.06 21.01 20.51
CA ASN A 377 0.18 21.03 21.29
C ASN A 377 1.35 20.36 20.54
N ARG A 378 1.09 19.25 19.82
CA ARG A 378 2.11 18.61 18.96
C ARG A 378 2.52 19.51 17.80
N ILE A 379 1.56 20.09 17.09
CA ILE A 379 1.86 20.99 15.96
C ILE A 379 2.66 22.20 16.45
N ASP A 380 2.25 22.83 17.55
CA ASP A 380 2.94 23.99 18.13
C ASP A 380 4.38 23.66 18.53
N SER A 381 4.62 22.52 19.18
CA SER A 381 5.96 22.10 19.58
C SER A 381 6.91 21.96 18.38
N LYS A 382 6.39 21.50 17.23
CA LYS A 382 7.17 21.33 15.99
C LYS A 382 7.28 22.62 15.15
N SER A 383 6.39 23.58 15.34
CA SER A 383 6.27 24.78 14.50
C SER A 383 6.69 26.07 15.21
N SER A 384 7.27 25.96 16.41
CA SER A 384 7.73 27.09 17.23
C SER A 384 6.63 28.11 17.53
N GLY A 385 5.38 27.64 17.74
CA GLY A 385 4.25 28.49 18.18
C GLY A 385 3.52 29.29 17.09
N LYS A 386 3.85 29.11 15.79
CA LYS A 386 3.11 29.75 14.68
C LYS A 386 1.60 29.47 14.65
N PRO A 387 1.09 28.25 14.94
CA PRO A 387 -0.34 27.95 14.94
C PRO A 387 -1.11 28.72 16.01
N LYS A 388 -0.61 28.78 17.25
CA LYS A 388 -1.18 29.61 18.32
C LYS A 388 -1.27 31.09 17.96
N GLU A 389 -0.27 31.60 17.23
CA GLU A 389 -0.28 32.99 16.79
C GLU A 389 -1.35 33.25 15.71
N LEU A 390 -1.49 32.33 14.76
CA LEU A 390 -2.56 32.35 13.76
C LEU A 390 -3.94 32.23 14.40
N GLU A 391 -4.11 31.32 15.35
CA GLU A 391 -5.36 31.16 16.11
C GLU A 391 -5.73 32.48 16.80
N LYS A 392 -4.79 33.10 17.52
CA LYS A 392 -4.99 34.39 18.18
C LYS A 392 -5.37 35.51 17.20
N GLN A 393 -4.80 35.50 15.98
CA GLN A 393 -5.17 36.44 14.92
C GLN A 393 -6.57 36.19 14.38
N ILE A 394 -6.95 34.92 14.17
CA ILE A 394 -8.29 34.53 13.73
C ILE A 394 -9.33 34.90 14.79
N THR A 395 -9.10 34.59 16.07
CA THR A 395 -10.00 34.95 17.18
C THR A 395 -10.23 36.46 17.24
N LYS A 396 -9.16 37.27 17.19
CA LYS A 396 -9.28 38.74 17.13
C LYS A 396 -10.06 39.23 15.91
N SER A 397 -9.96 38.50 14.78
CA SER A 397 -10.69 38.86 13.56
C SER A 397 -12.17 38.52 13.69
N ILE A 398 -12.51 37.37 14.29
CA ILE A 398 -13.89 37.00 14.62
C ILE A 398 -14.51 38.02 15.59
N GLU A 399 -13.81 38.40 16.65
CA GLU A 399 -14.28 39.41 17.61
C GLU A 399 -14.61 40.75 16.91
N LYS A 400 -13.77 41.18 15.97
CA LYS A 400 -14.04 42.37 15.14
C LYS A 400 -15.27 42.20 14.25
N PHE A 401 -15.45 41.04 13.64
CA PHE A 401 -16.65 40.78 12.84
C PHE A 401 -17.91 40.77 13.71
N ASP A 402 -17.88 40.18 14.91
CA ASP A 402 -19.00 40.19 15.85
C ASP A 402 -19.35 41.61 16.33
N GLU A 403 -18.35 42.48 16.49
CA GLU A 403 -18.56 43.89 16.79
C GLU A 403 -19.23 44.62 15.60
N GLN A 404 -18.76 44.38 14.38
CA GLN A 404 -19.39 44.92 13.16
C GLN A 404 -20.83 44.44 12.99
N ILE A 405 -21.11 43.17 13.25
CA ILE A 405 -22.47 42.60 13.22
C ILE A 405 -23.36 43.35 14.22
N ARG A 406 -22.87 43.60 15.43
CA ARG A 406 -23.61 44.39 16.44
C ARG A 406 -23.90 45.81 15.97
N TYR A 407 -22.93 46.52 15.40
CA TYR A 407 -23.16 47.86 14.84
C TYR A 407 -24.21 47.86 13.71
N TRP A 408 -24.18 46.84 12.83
CA TRP A 408 -25.18 46.71 11.77
C TRP A 408 -26.59 46.45 12.32
N GLN A 409 -26.71 45.61 13.36
CA GLN A 409 -28.00 45.37 14.03
C GLN A 409 -28.54 46.65 14.67
N GLU A 410 -27.69 47.46 15.32
CA GLU A 410 -28.10 48.73 15.93
C GLU A 410 -28.51 49.76 14.88
N LYS A 411 -27.76 49.88 13.77
CA LYS A 411 -28.12 50.75 12.65
C LYS A 411 -29.49 50.40 12.08
N ASN A 412 -29.77 49.11 11.84
CA ASN A 412 -31.08 48.67 11.32
C ASN A 412 -32.22 49.07 12.27
N LYS A 413 -32.01 48.94 13.59
CA LYS A 413 -32.99 49.38 14.59
C LYS A 413 -33.24 50.89 14.54
N LEU A 414 -32.19 51.70 14.38
CA LEU A 414 -32.30 53.15 14.23
C LEU A 414 -33.01 53.54 12.93
N GLU A 415 -32.77 52.82 11.83
CA GLU A 415 -33.46 53.05 10.55
C GLU A 415 -34.97 52.76 10.65
N GLU A 416 -35.37 51.72 11.39
CA GLU A 416 -36.79 51.46 11.68
C GLU A 416 -37.43 52.59 12.50
N GLN A 417 -36.74 53.05 13.57
CA GLN A 417 -37.20 54.18 14.39
C GLN A 417 -37.33 55.48 13.59
N LEU A 418 -36.40 55.72 12.64
CA LEU A 418 -36.43 56.88 11.76
C LEU A 418 -37.66 56.84 10.85
N LYS A 419 -37.94 55.70 10.20
CA LYS A 419 -39.13 55.52 9.35
C LYS A 419 -40.43 55.78 10.12
N GLU A 420 -40.50 55.30 11.36
CA GLU A 420 -41.67 55.52 12.21
C GLU A 420 -41.83 57.01 12.58
N SER A 421 -40.74 57.67 12.95
CA SER A 421 -40.71 59.11 13.24
C SER A 421 -41.09 59.95 12.01
N GLU A 422 -40.63 59.58 10.81
CA GLU A 422 -41.01 60.24 9.56
C GLU A 422 -42.51 60.07 9.25
N LYS A 423 -43.07 58.88 9.51
CA LYS A 423 -44.51 58.62 9.35
C LYS A 423 -45.34 59.49 10.29
N ILE A 424 -44.91 59.59 11.55
CA ILE A 424 -45.53 60.47 12.56
C ILE A 424 -45.44 61.93 12.11
N ARG A 425 -44.27 62.40 11.66
CA ARG A 425 -44.09 63.76 11.15
C ARG A 425 -45.01 64.05 9.97
N LYS A 426 -45.10 63.17 8.97
CA LYS A 426 -46.02 63.32 7.82
C LYS A 426 -47.48 63.43 8.27
N LYS A 427 -47.88 62.64 9.27
CA LYS A 427 -49.23 62.73 9.86
C LYS A 427 -49.48 64.12 10.47
N TYR A 428 -48.55 64.62 11.28
CA TYR A 428 -48.66 65.98 11.85
C TYR A 428 -48.64 67.07 10.78
N GLN A 429 -47.80 66.95 9.76
CA GLN A 429 -47.76 67.89 8.64
C GLN A 429 -49.10 67.92 7.88
N SER A 430 -49.72 66.76 7.66
CA SER A 430 -51.05 66.67 7.05
C SER A 430 -52.11 67.37 7.89
N ILE A 431 -52.08 67.19 9.21
CA ILE A 431 -53.02 67.86 10.14
C ILE A 431 -52.84 69.39 10.04
N ILE A 432 -51.61 69.89 10.10
CA ILE A 432 -51.31 71.32 9.96
C ILE A 432 -51.83 71.84 8.61
N ASN A 433 -51.58 71.12 7.52
CA ASN A 433 -52.02 71.50 6.18
C ASN A 433 -53.56 71.60 6.07
N THR A 434 -54.30 70.69 6.72
CA THR A 434 -55.77 70.74 6.79
C THR A 434 -56.26 72.03 7.47
N PHE A 435 -55.65 72.41 8.61
CA PHE A 435 -56.00 73.64 9.30
C PHE A 435 -55.64 74.91 8.52
N THR A 436 -54.55 74.91 7.75
CA THR A 436 -54.19 76.05 6.89
C THR A 436 -55.05 76.19 5.63
N CYS A 437 -55.68 75.12 5.15
CA CYS A 437 -56.62 75.16 4.02
C CYS A 437 -58.01 75.70 4.42
N GLU A 438 -58.46 75.48 5.66
CA GLU A 438 -59.74 76.02 6.16
C GLU A 438 -59.70 77.51 6.48
N THR A 439 -58.51 78.11 6.58
CA THR A 439 -58.33 79.55 6.88
C THR A 439 -58.18 80.45 5.65
N THR A 440 -58.42 79.95 4.43
CA THR A 440 -58.48 80.79 3.22
C THR A 440 -59.90 80.81 2.65
N PRO A 441 -60.70 81.85 2.90
CA PRO A 441 -61.94 82.07 2.14
C PRO A 441 -61.57 82.54 0.72
N CYS A 442 -62.20 81.96 -0.31
CA CYS A 442 -62.34 82.63 -1.61
C CYS A 442 -63.18 83.90 -1.47
#